data_AF-A0A9P0PV61-F1
#
_entry.id   AF-A0A9P0PV61-F1
#
_cell.length_a   1.000
_cell.length_b   1.000
_cell.length_c   1.000
_cell.angle_alpha   90.00
_cell.angle_beta   90.00
_cell.angle_gamma   90.00
#
_symmetry.space_group_name_H-M   'P 1'
#
loop_
_entity.id
_entity.type
_entity.pdbx_description
1 polymer ?
#
loop_
_entity_poly.entity_id
_entity_poly.type
_entity_poly.pdbx_seq_one_letter_code
_entity_poly.pdbx_strand_id
1 'polypeptide(L)'
;MASAERVTLVTVAVAVSAVLNIAPPPFFVFPRVHCKSHFVRGGPIGCDGDTNPAGWMKEENFMKYAKHFVKHVKPSKEKPVLLLLDNHDSHLSIEA
;
A
#
# COMPACT_ATOMS: atom_id res chain seq x y z
N MET A 1 23.72 -1.33 27.17
CA MET A 1 23.76 -0.27 26.13
C MET A 1 22.99 -0.77 24.92
N ALA A 2 21.79 -0.25 24.66
CA ALA A 2 21.05 -0.54 23.43
C ALA A 2 21.40 0.56 22.43
N SER A 3 22.36 0.28 21.54
CA SER A 3 22.85 1.21 20.53
C SER A 3 23.01 0.47 19.22
N ALA A 4 22.02 0.61 18.34
CA ALA A 4 22.21 0.71 16.90
C ALA A 4 20.85 1.07 16.30
N GLU A 5 20.82 2.11 15.49
CA GLU A 5 19.67 2.56 14.73
C GLU A 5 19.07 1.39 13.93
N ARG A 6 18.05 0.71 14.48
CA ARG A 6 17.14 -0.05 13.62
C ARG A 6 16.26 1.00 12.95
N VAL A 7 16.78 1.65 11.90
CA VAL A 7 15.95 2.37 10.95
C VAL A 7 15.01 1.34 10.37
N THR A 8 13.85 1.24 11.00
CA THR A 8 12.88 0.20 10.72
C THR A 8 12.06 0.78 9.56
N LEU A 9 12.58 0.64 8.35
CA LEU A 9 11.99 1.24 7.15
C LEU A 9 10.55 0.75 6.98
N VAL A 10 9.64 1.70 6.75
CA VAL A 10 8.24 1.43 6.40
C VAL A 10 8.12 1.55 4.89
N THR A 11 7.65 0.49 4.23
CA THR A 11 7.36 0.56 2.79
C THR A 11 6.04 1.31 2.60
N VAL A 12 6.00 2.20 1.61
CA VAL A 12 4.80 2.96 1.24
C VAL A 12 4.46 2.65 -0.20
N ALA A 13 3.24 2.18 -0.45
CA ALA A 13 2.68 2.07 -1.78
C ALA A 13 1.86 3.32 -2.10
N VAL A 14 2.17 3.91 -3.25
CA VAL A 14 1.53 5.12 -3.77
C VAL A 14 1.19 4.92 -5.24
N ALA A 15 0.11 5.55 -5.69
CA ALA A 15 -0.20 5.71 -7.10
C ALA A 15 -0.44 7.18 -7.39
N VAL A 16 -0.03 7.60 -8.59
CA VAL A 16 -0.20 8.96 -9.08
C VAL A 16 -0.79 8.88 -10.47
N SER A 17 -1.76 9.72 -10.78
CA SER A 17 -2.29 9.85 -12.13
C SER A 17 -1.66 11.06 -12.82
N ALA A 18 -1.28 10.90 -14.08
CA ALA A 18 -0.74 11.99 -14.90
C ALA A 18 -1.82 12.98 -15.36
N VAL A 19 -3.08 12.53 -15.44
CA VAL A 19 -4.19 13.30 -16.03
C VAL A 19 -5.26 13.63 -14.98
N LEU A 20 -5.50 12.70 -14.06
CA LEU A 20 -6.45 12.91 -12.98
C LEU A 20 -5.70 13.56 -11.82
N ASN A 21 -6.24 14.63 -11.24
CA ASN A 21 -5.73 15.18 -9.98
C ASN A 21 -6.13 14.29 -8.79
N ILE A 22 -5.96 12.97 -8.95
CA ILE A 22 -6.32 11.91 -8.03
C ILE A 22 -5.02 11.23 -7.63
N ALA A 23 -4.68 11.35 -6.35
CA ALA A 23 -3.70 10.52 -5.68
C ALA A 23 -4.47 9.72 -4.61
N PRO A 24 -4.72 8.42 -4.79
CA PRO A 24 -5.32 7.62 -3.73
C PRO A 24 -4.45 7.71 -2.47
N PRO A 25 -5.05 7.71 -1.27
CA PRO A 25 -4.28 7.79 -0.02
C PRO A 25 -3.20 6.70 0.03
N PRO A 26 -2.05 6.96 0.66
CA PRO A 26 -0.97 5.99 0.71
C PRO A 26 -1.37 4.73 1.47
N PHE A 27 -0.69 3.63 1.16
CA PHE A 27 -0.81 2.37 1.88
C PHE A 27 0.53 1.99 2.49
N PHE A 28 0.55 1.76 3.79
CA PHE A 28 1.78 1.51 4.55
C PHE A 28 1.97 0.01 4.80
N VAL A 29 3.19 -0.49 4.63
CA VAL A 29 3.58 -1.84 5.06
C VAL A 29 4.60 -1.70 6.18
N PHE A 30 4.16 -1.99 7.40
CA PHE A 30 5.01 -1.86 8.58
C PHE A 30 5.80 -3.17 8.82
N PRO A 31 7.11 -3.07 9.15
CA PRO A 31 7.99 -4.18 9.53
C PRO A 31 7.63 -4.77 10.91
N ARG A 32 6.48 -5.42 10.99
CA ARG A 32 5.85 -5.98 12.19
C ARG A 32 5.11 -7.28 11.84
N VAL A 33 4.81 -8.08 12.85
CA VAL A 33 4.02 -9.32 12.71
C VAL A 33 2.52 -9.03 12.86
N HIS A 34 2.16 -8.08 13.73
CA HIS A 34 0.77 -7.80 14.09
C HIS A 34 0.37 -6.41 13.64
N CYS A 35 -0.68 -6.32 12.82
CA CYS A 35 -1.28 -5.06 12.42
C CYS A 35 -2.14 -4.50 13.56
N LYS A 36 -1.95 -3.21 13.87
CA LYS A 36 -2.78 -2.48 14.84
C LYS A 36 -3.32 -1.22 14.18
N SER A 37 -4.61 -0.95 14.39
CA SER A 37 -5.30 0.19 13.77
C SER A 37 -4.66 1.55 14.06
N HIS A 38 -3.95 1.70 15.18
CA HIS A 38 -3.28 2.95 15.54
C HIS A 38 -1.95 3.18 14.81
N PHE A 39 -1.45 2.25 13.99
CA PHE A 39 -0.20 2.45 13.25
C PHE A 39 -0.29 3.55 12.20
N VAL A 40 -1.47 3.79 11.64
CA VAL A 40 -1.74 4.87 10.69
C VAL A 40 -2.27 6.15 11.38
N ARG A 41 -2.28 6.18 12.71
CA ARG A 41 -2.76 7.34 13.48
C ARG A 41 -1.86 8.54 13.21
N GLY A 42 -2.46 9.66 12.78
CA GLY A 42 -1.73 10.86 12.41
C GLY A 42 -1.15 10.82 10.98
N GLY A 43 -1.40 9.75 10.23
CA GLY A 43 -1.08 9.67 8.81
C GLY A 43 -2.04 10.47 7.94
N PRO A 44 -1.82 10.50 6.61
CA PRO A 44 -2.69 11.19 5.66
C PRO A 44 -4.14 10.70 5.74
N ILE A 45 -5.10 11.59 5.46
CA ILE A 45 -6.53 11.25 5.52
C ILE A 45 -6.83 10.10 4.56
N GLY A 46 -7.49 9.07 5.09
CA GLY A 46 -7.90 7.90 4.32
C GLY A 46 -6.78 6.89 4.06
N CYS A 47 -5.55 7.12 4.56
CA CYS A 47 -4.49 6.12 4.47
C CYS A 47 -4.85 4.85 5.24
N ASP A 48 -4.28 3.74 4.80
CA ASP A 48 -4.44 2.43 5.44
C ASP A 48 -3.09 1.71 5.44
N GLY A 49 -3.03 0.53 6.05
CA GLY A 49 -1.80 -0.24 6.05
C GLY A 49 -1.93 -1.65 6.57
N ASP A 50 -0.86 -2.39 6.35
CA ASP A 50 -0.73 -3.77 6.78
C ASP A 50 0.68 -4.01 7.33
N THR A 51 0.95 -5.25 7.74
CA THR A 51 2.24 -5.61 8.33
C THR A 51 2.88 -6.78 7.61
N ASN A 52 4.20 -6.72 7.45
CA ASN A 52 5.03 -7.85 7.05
C ASN A 52 6.31 -7.79 7.88
N PRO A 53 6.76 -8.87 8.55
CA PRO A 53 7.99 -8.86 9.35
C PRO A 53 9.23 -8.38 8.59
N ALA A 54 9.30 -8.61 7.28
CA ALA A 54 10.40 -8.16 6.44
C ALA A 54 10.34 -6.66 6.09
N GLY A 55 9.21 -5.98 6.33
CA GLY A 55 8.97 -4.59 5.94
C GLY A 55 8.61 -4.39 4.47
N TRP A 56 9.01 -5.31 3.59
CA TRP A 56 8.73 -5.27 2.16
C TRP A 56 7.28 -5.65 1.81
N MET A 57 6.79 -5.23 0.65
CA MET A 57 5.49 -5.67 0.14
C MET A 57 5.57 -7.10 -0.39
N LYS A 58 4.57 -7.93 -0.04
CA LYS A 58 4.29 -9.23 -0.66
C LYS A 58 2.94 -9.20 -1.37
N GLU A 59 2.65 -10.25 -2.13
CA GLU A 59 1.37 -10.48 -2.82
C GLU A 59 0.14 -10.16 -1.93
N GLU A 60 0.07 -10.72 -0.72
CA GLU A 60 -1.05 -10.49 0.21
C GLU A 60 -1.22 -9.02 0.59
N ASN A 61 -0.11 -8.30 0.80
CA ASN A 61 -0.14 -6.88 1.10
C ASN A 61 -0.57 -6.07 -0.14
N PHE A 62 -0.10 -6.47 -1.33
CA PHE A 62 -0.48 -5.85 -2.58
C PHE A 62 -1.98 -6.02 -2.87
N MET A 63 -2.57 -7.19 -2.60
CA MET A 63 -4.01 -7.39 -2.76
C MET A 63 -4.85 -6.52 -1.83
N LYS A 64 -4.36 -6.26 -0.60
CA LYS A 64 -5.00 -5.28 0.30
C LYS A 64 -4.85 -3.85 -0.24
N TYR A 65 -3.68 -3.51 -0.78
CA TYR A 65 -3.47 -2.24 -1.47
C TYR A 65 -4.39 -2.09 -2.69
N ALA A 66 -4.58 -3.13 -3.51
CA ALA A 66 -5.46 -3.09 -4.68
C ALA A 66 -6.93 -2.83 -4.28
N LYS A 67 -7.42 -3.47 -3.22
CA LYS A 67 -8.75 -3.18 -2.65
C LYS A 67 -8.85 -1.73 -2.14
N HIS A 68 -7.82 -1.25 -1.47
CA HIS A 68 -7.71 0.14 -1.03
C HIS A 68 -7.70 1.13 -2.20
N PHE A 69 -6.98 0.80 -3.28
CA PHE A 69 -6.93 1.58 -4.50
C PHE A 69 -8.30 1.68 -5.15
N VAL A 70 -8.99 0.54 -5.37
CA VAL A 70 -10.33 0.51 -5.97
C VAL A 70 -11.34 1.29 -5.13
N LYS A 71 -11.27 1.20 -3.79
CA LYS A 71 -12.13 1.95 -2.88
C LYS A 71 -12.02 3.48 -3.07
N HIS A 72 -10.81 3.99 -3.33
CA HIS A 72 -10.56 5.43 -3.42
C HIS A 72 -10.68 5.96 -4.86
N VAL A 73 -10.15 5.22 -5.84
CA VAL A 73 -10.17 5.61 -7.25
C VAL A 73 -11.53 5.35 -7.89
N LYS A 74 -12.27 4.34 -7.40
CA LYS A 74 -13.61 3.96 -7.86
C LYS A 74 -13.69 3.78 -9.39
N PRO A 75 -12.82 2.93 -9.99
CA PRO A 75 -12.90 2.62 -11.41
C PRO A 75 -14.28 2.04 -11.74
N SER A 76 -14.84 2.40 -12.90
CA SER A 76 -16.09 1.87 -13.42
C SER A 76 -15.98 1.59 -14.91
N LYS A 77 -17.01 0.99 -15.52
CA LYS A 77 -17.04 0.75 -16.97
C LYS A 77 -17.06 2.06 -17.75
N GLU A 78 -17.69 3.09 -17.20
CA GLU A 78 -17.80 4.43 -17.79
C GLU A 78 -16.56 5.28 -17.53
N LYS A 79 -15.79 4.95 -16.49
CA LYS A 79 -14.54 5.63 -16.10
C LYS A 79 -13.44 4.59 -15.86
N PRO A 80 -12.93 3.97 -16.94
CA PRO A 80 -11.89 2.97 -16.82
C PRO A 80 -10.58 3.59 -16.32
N VAL A 81 -9.79 2.80 -15.60
CA VAL A 81 -8.48 3.21 -15.09
C VAL A 81 -7.45 2.22 -15.60
N LEU A 82 -6.39 2.75 -16.23
CA LEU A 82 -5.20 1.98 -16.58
C LEU A 82 -4.22 2.04 -15.40
N LEU A 83 -4.03 0.94 -14.71
CA LEU A 83 -3.03 0.79 -13.66
C LEU A 83 -1.76 0.19 -14.28
N LEU A 84 -0.66 0.94 -14.27
CA LEU A 84 0.64 0.48 -14.72
C LEU A 84 1.45 0.02 -13.51
N LEU A 85 1.97 -1.21 -13.58
CA LEU A 85 2.77 -1.85 -12.55
C LEU A 85 4.09 -2.31 -13.18
N ASP A 86 5.14 -2.39 -12.37
CA ASP A 86 6.33 -3.12 -12.76
C ASP A 86 6.11 -4.64 -12.64
N ASN A 87 7.05 -5.41 -13.17
CA ASN A 87 7.01 -6.88 -13.14
C ASN A 87 7.58 -7.45 -11.84
N HIS A 88 7.38 -6.80 -10.70
CA HIS A 88 7.81 -7.34 -9.41
C HIS A 88 6.86 -8.45 -8.94
N ASP A 89 7.41 -9.53 -8.39
CA ASP A 89 6.65 -10.73 -8.00
C ASP A 89 5.53 -10.42 -6.99
N SER A 90 5.65 -9.36 -6.18
CA SER A 90 4.58 -8.95 -5.26
C SER A 90 3.30 -8.48 -5.96
N HIS A 91 3.34 -8.18 -7.26
CA HIS A 91 2.18 -7.76 -8.04
C HIS A 91 1.44 -8.93 -8.69
N LEU A 92 2.02 -10.13 -8.64
CA LEU A 92 1.45 -11.32 -9.25
C LEU A 92 0.64 -12.08 -8.19
N SER A 93 -0.64 -12.31 -8.47
CA SER A 93 -1.51 -13.14 -7.63
C SER A 93 -2.40 -14.02 -8.49
N ILE A 94 -2.61 -15.26 -8.05
CA ILE A 94 -3.55 -16.20 -8.69
C ILE A 94 -5.01 -15.86 -8.32
N GLU A 95 -5.22 -15.21 -7.18
CA GLU A 95 -6.55 -14.87 -6.67
C GLU A 95 -7.12 -13.55 -7.25
N ALA A 96 -6.37 -12.84 -8.09
CA ALA A 96 -6.69 -11.52 -8.62
C ALA A 96 -7.60 -11.52 -9.86
#